data_AF-A0A536M4F5-F1
#
_entry.id   AF-A0A536M4F5-F1
#
_cell.length_a   1.000
_cell.length_b   1.000
_cell.length_c   1.000
_cell.angle_alpha   90.00
_cell.angle_beta   90.00
_cell.angle_gamma   90.00
#
_symmetry.space_group_name_H-M   'P 1'
#
loop_
_entity.id
_entity.type
_entity.pdbx_description
1 polymer ?
#
loop_
_entity_poly.entity_id
_entity_poly.type
_entity_poly.pdbx_seq_one_letter_code
_entity_poly.pdbx_strand_id
1 'polypeptide(L)'
;MDEAGAPADLPYVLAVPQTAAGFIFGYPLRAGHPVNPSNKILWVVDFPRSGSLLQITGQLSDANEPSVHESVPANSGPGEIYPSIVDVPQPGCWRFDLSWSSQHAAVYLVYQ
;
A
#
# COMPACT_ATOMS: atom_id res chain seq x y z
N MET A 1 -9.47 19.22 -13.16
CA MET A 1 -8.83 18.62 -11.98
C MET A 1 -7.98 17.52 -12.56
N ASP A 2 -6.70 17.83 -12.76
CA ASP A 2 -5.79 16.95 -13.50
C ASP A 2 -5.50 15.72 -12.64
N GLU A 3 -6.05 14.59 -13.08
CA GLU A 3 -5.73 13.26 -12.60
C GLU A 3 -4.21 13.12 -12.55
N ALA A 4 -3.64 12.88 -11.37
CA ALA A 4 -2.21 12.82 -11.17
C ALA A 4 -1.59 11.68 -11.99
N GLY A 5 -1.09 11.98 -13.20
CA GLY A 5 0.06 11.40 -13.91
C GLY A 5 0.22 9.88 -14.03
N ALA A 6 -0.74 9.05 -13.59
CA ALA A 6 -0.62 7.61 -13.67
C ALA A 6 -0.75 7.15 -15.14
N PRO A 7 0.12 6.22 -15.62
CA PRO A 7 -0.10 5.59 -16.90
C PRO A 7 -1.51 5.00 -16.97
N ALA A 8 -2.20 5.15 -18.10
CA ALA A 8 -3.62 4.78 -18.24
C ALA A 8 -3.94 3.32 -17.86
N ASP A 9 -2.94 2.44 -17.93
CA ASP A 9 -3.06 1.00 -17.67
C ASP A 9 -2.41 0.54 -16.35
N LEU A 10 -1.88 1.46 -15.53
CA LEU A 10 -1.23 1.07 -14.28
C LEU A 10 -2.30 0.63 -13.27
N PRO A 11 -2.30 -0.63 -12.80
CA PRO A 11 -3.28 -1.07 -11.83
C PRO A 11 -3.16 -0.29 -10.54
N TYR A 12 -4.29 0.13 -9.96
CA TYR A 12 -4.32 0.84 -8.69
C TYR A 12 -5.47 0.38 -7.82
N VAL A 13 -5.34 0.63 -6.52
CA VAL A 13 -6.39 0.43 -5.52
C VAL A 13 -6.68 1.75 -4.83
N LEU A 14 -7.96 2.05 -4.59
CA LEU A 14 -8.39 3.17 -3.75
C LEU A 14 -8.64 2.68 -2.33
N ALA A 15 -8.25 3.51 -1.36
CA ALA A 15 -8.50 3.22 0.04
C ALA A 15 -9.94 3.55 0.46
N VAL A 16 -10.33 3.05 1.63
CA VAL A 16 -11.58 3.36 2.31
C VAL A 16 -11.26 3.93 3.70
N PRO A 17 -11.61 5.21 4.00
CA PRO A 17 -12.10 6.21 3.06
C PRO A 17 -11.08 6.52 1.94
N GLN A 18 -11.53 7.18 0.86
CA GLN A 18 -10.71 7.49 -0.32
C GLN A 18 -9.71 8.64 -0.07
N THR A 19 -8.86 8.46 0.94
CA THR A 19 -7.78 9.37 1.35
C THR A 19 -6.40 8.81 1.02
N ALA A 20 -6.33 7.68 0.32
CA ALA A 20 -5.10 7.12 -0.20
C ALA A 20 -5.37 6.24 -1.44
N ALA A 21 -4.32 6.03 -2.23
CA ALA A 21 -4.31 5.08 -3.34
C ALA A 21 -2.97 4.32 -3.37
N GLY A 22 -3.01 3.08 -3.85
CA GLY A 22 -1.81 2.28 -4.10
C GLY A 22 -1.68 1.96 -5.58
N PHE A 23 -0.65 2.47 -6.25
CA PHE A 23 -0.33 2.13 -7.64
C PHE A 23 0.62 0.94 -7.69
N ILE A 24 0.24 -0.10 -8.42
CA ILE A 24 0.82 -1.44 -8.35
C ILE A 24 1.81 -1.63 -9.50
N PHE A 25 3.11 -1.55 -9.18
CA PHE A 25 4.19 -1.79 -10.15
C PHE A 25 4.63 -3.25 -10.19
N GLY A 26 4.36 -4.01 -9.12
CA GLY A 26 4.64 -5.45 -9.05
C GLY A 26 3.49 -6.33 -9.53
N TYR A 27 2.67 -5.89 -10.49
CA TYR A 27 1.47 -6.66 -10.90
C TYR A 27 1.82 -7.87 -11.80
N PRO A 28 1.18 -9.05 -11.60
CA PRO A 28 0.30 -9.40 -10.48
C PRO A 28 1.09 -9.56 -9.16
N LEU A 29 0.44 -9.21 -8.04
CA LEU A 29 1.04 -9.36 -6.71
C LEU A 29 1.20 -10.84 -6.36
N ARG A 30 2.36 -11.23 -5.82
CA ARG A 30 2.74 -12.64 -5.56
C ARG A 30 2.98 -12.93 -4.08
N ALA A 31 2.47 -14.03 -3.56
CA ALA A 31 2.73 -14.48 -2.20
C ALA A 31 3.98 -15.39 -2.10
N GLY A 32 4.49 -15.57 -0.88
CA GLY A 32 5.45 -16.64 -0.58
C GLY A 32 6.90 -16.39 -1.04
N HIS A 33 7.29 -15.13 -1.23
CA HIS A 33 8.64 -14.75 -1.70
C HIS A 33 9.47 -13.96 -0.67
N PRO A 34 9.82 -14.53 0.49
CA PRO A 34 10.55 -13.81 1.54
C PRO A 34 12.00 -13.46 1.15
N VAL A 35 12.58 -14.12 0.15
CA VAL A 35 14.00 -13.99 -0.24
C VAL A 35 14.21 -13.11 -1.49
N ASN A 36 13.12 -12.72 -2.18
CA ASN A 36 13.16 -11.81 -3.33
C ASN A 36 11.88 -10.94 -3.38
N PRO A 37 11.73 -10.05 -2.38
CA PRO A 37 10.56 -9.20 -2.26
C PRO A 37 10.44 -8.30 -3.50
N SER A 38 9.28 -8.30 -4.15
CA SER A 38 9.12 -7.67 -5.48
C SER A 38 7.75 -7.04 -5.73
N ASN A 39 6.86 -7.11 -4.74
CA ASN A 39 5.54 -6.50 -4.80
C ASN A 39 5.61 -4.99 -4.56
N LYS A 40 6.09 -4.28 -5.58
CA LYS A 40 6.26 -2.83 -5.51
C LYS A 40 4.92 -2.11 -5.58
N ILE A 41 4.61 -1.33 -4.56
CA ILE A 41 3.43 -0.47 -4.48
C ILE A 41 3.86 0.95 -4.18
N LEU A 42 3.37 1.89 -4.98
CA LEU A 42 3.59 3.32 -4.81
C LEU A 42 2.33 3.90 -4.14
N TRP A 43 2.45 4.27 -2.87
CA TRP A 43 1.36 4.84 -2.09
C TRP A 43 1.26 6.33 -2.32
N VAL A 44 0.08 6.81 -2.68
CA VAL A 44 -0.26 8.24 -2.70
C VAL A 44 -1.24 8.46 -1.56
N VAL A 45 -0.94 9.39 -0.67
CA VAL A 45 -1.85 9.73 0.44
C VAL A 45 -2.35 11.15 0.30
N ASP A 46 -3.61 11.35 0.68
CA ASP A 46 -4.17 12.65 0.95
C ASP A 46 -3.68 13.12 2.34
N PHE A 47 -3.56 14.43 2.49
CA PHE A 47 -2.99 15.13 3.65
C PHE A 47 -1.48 14.95 3.88
N PRO A 48 -0.75 16.03 4.21
CA PRO A 48 0.68 15.96 4.48
C PRO A 48 1.01 15.02 5.63
N ARG A 49 1.96 14.12 5.40
CA ARG A 49 2.46 13.24 6.46
C ARG A 49 3.26 13.99 7.52
N SER A 50 3.71 15.22 7.25
CA SER A 50 4.40 16.08 8.23
C SER A 50 5.57 15.36 8.94
N GLY A 51 6.30 14.51 8.21
CA GLY A 51 7.41 13.70 8.75
C GLY A 51 7.01 12.35 9.37
N SER A 52 5.72 12.05 9.52
CA SER A 52 5.25 10.77 10.08
C SER A 52 5.45 9.59 9.11
N LEU A 53 5.79 8.42 9.64
CA LEU A 53 5.83 7.17 8.87
C LEU A 53 4.43 6.80 8.36
N LEU A 54 4.38 6.14 7.21
CA LEU A 54 3.20 5.43 6.74
C LEU A 54 3.38 4.02 7.26
N GLN A 55 2.52 3.66 8.21
CA GLN A 55 2.42 2.31 8.75
C GLN A 55 1.44 1.53 7.89
N ILE A 56 1.83 0.33 7.48
CA ILE A 56 1.04 -0.57 6.66
C ILE A 56 0.94 -1.88 7.43
N THR A 57 -0.25 -2.24 7.89
CA THR A 57 -0.49 -3.48 8.62
C THR A 57 -1.41 -4.37 7.81
N GLY A 58 -0.92 -5.55 7.43
CA GLY A 58 -1.62 -6.50 6.56
C GLY A 58 -2.20 -7.69 7.30
N GLN A 59 -3.44 -8.02 6.96
CA GLN A 59 -4.17 -9.18 7.47
C GLN A 59 -4.87 -9.90 6.31
N LEU A 60 -4.70 -11.23 6.24
CA LEU A 60 -5.47 -12.07 5.31
C LEU A 60 -6.95 -12.04 5.73
N SER A 61 -7.88 -11.94 4.78
CA SER A 61 -9.31 -11.66 5.08
C SER A 61 -9.98 -12.63 6.05
N ASP A 62 -9.50 -13.87 6.17
CA ASP A 62 -10.01 -14.90 7.10
C ASP A 62 -9.09 -15.17 8.30
N ALA A 63 -8.00 -14.42 8.45
CA ALA A 63 -7.09 -14.55 9.58
C ALA A 63 -7.62 -13.82 10.82
N ASN A 64 -7.21 -14.27 12.01
CA ASN A 64 -7.61 -13.65 13.28
C ASN A 64 -6.70 -12.50 13.73
N GLU A 65 -5.51 -12.38 13.15
CA GLU A 65 -4.52 -11.36 13.51
C GLU A 65 -3.71 -10.91 12.28
N PRO A 66 -3.21 -9.66 12.28
CA PRO A 66 -2.28 -9.19 11.25
C PRO A 66 -0.96 -9.96 11.29
N SER A 67 -0.34 -10.14 10.12
CA SER A 67 0.94 -10.86 9.99
C SER A 67 1.98 -10.14 9.13
N VAL A 68 1.64 -8.97 8.59
CA VAL A 68 2.54 -8.15 7.77
C VAL A 68 2.59 -6.75 8.36
N HIS A 69 3.79 -6.20 8.52
CA HIS A 69 4.00 -4.86 9.03
C HIS A 69 5.12 -4.17 8.23
N GLU A 70 4.77 -3.12 7.52
CA GLU A 70 5.72 -2.30 6.77
C GLU A 70 5.69 -0.85 7.26
N SER A 71 6.85 -0.20 7.21
CA SER A 71 7.02 1.20 7.59
C SER A 71 7.72 1.95 6.47
N VAL A 72 7.03 2.92 5.87
CA VAL A 72 7.60 3.71 4.77
C VAL A 72 7.95 5.10 5.29
N PRO A 73 9.21 5.58 5.12
CA PRO A 73 9.61 6.92 5.56
C PRO A 73 8.92 8.05 4.77
N ALA A 74 8.73 9.20 5.41
CA ALA A 74 8.19 10.42 4.79
C ALA A 74 9.29 11.21 4.06
N ASN A 75 10.12 10.53 3.28
CA ASN A 75 11.32 11.09 2.64
C ASN A 75 11.24 11.11 1.11
N SER A 76 10.07 10.85 0.55
CA SER A 76 9.78 10.96 -0.90
C SER A 76 8.96 12.23 -1.15
N GLY A 77 9.30 13.01 -2.18
CA GLY A 77 8.59 14.25 -2.53
C GLY A 77 8.81 14.65 -3.99
N PRO A 78 8.08 15.67 -4.51
CA PRO A 78 6.84 16.27 -4.00
C PRO A 78 5.60 15.36 -4.23
N GLY A 79 4.50 15.60 -3.49
CA GLY A 79 3.17 15.01 -3.78
C GLY A 79 2.70 13.86 -2.87
N GLU A 80 3.35 13.64 -1.72
CA GLU A 80 2.96 12.57 -0.77
C GLU A 80 2.92 11.16 -1.43
N ILE A 81 3.90 10.90 -2.31
CA ILE A 81 4.04 9.67 -3.09
C ILE A 81 5.20 8.84 -2.53
N TYR A 82 4.95 7.57 -2.16
CA TYR A 82 5.90 6.77 -1.39
C TYR A 82 6.03 5.34 -1.92
N PRO A 83 7.21 4.96 -2.46
CA PRO A 83 7.46 3.59 -2.88
C PRO A 83 7.63 2.67 -1.69
N SER A 84 7.08 1.47 -1.83
CA SER A 84 7.19 0.40 -0.86
C SER A 84 7.33 -0.94 -1.56
N ILE A 85 7.75 -1.94 -0.81
CA ILE A 85 7.63 -3.35 -1.18
C ILE A 85 6.73 -3.98 -0.11
N VAL A 86 5.61 -4.57 -0.52
CA VAL A 86 4.60 -5.14 0.39
C VAL A 86 4.39 -6.60 0.02
N ASP A 87 5.12 -7.51 0.66
CA ASP A 87 4.99 -8.94 0.44
C ASP A 87 4.14 -9.59 1.52
N VAL A 88 3.54 -10.73 1.16
CA VAL A 88 2.68 -11.50 2.05
C VAL A 88 3.09 -12.98 2.03
N PRO A 89 2.88 -13.72 3.14
CA PRO A 89 3.27 -15.12 3.23
C PRO A 89 2.35 -16.06 2.45
N GLN A 90 1.09 -15.68 2.24
CA GLN A 90 0.05 -16.57 1.70
C GLN A 90 -0.77 -15.88 0.60
N PRO A 91 -1.19 -16.60 -0.45
CA PRO A 91 -2.09 -16.05 -1.46
C PRO A 91 -3.48 -15.80 -0.87
N GLY A 92 -4.23 -14.89 -1.49
CA GLY A 92 -5.59 -14.55 -1.10
C GLY A 92 -5.88 -13.05 -1.08
N CYS A 93 -7.04 -12.70 -0.55
CA CYS A 93 -7.43 -11.30 -0.36
C CYS A 93 -6.88 -10.79 0.97
N TRP A 94 -6.05 -9.76 0.90
CA TRP A 94 -5.45 -9.09 2.04
C TRP A 94 -6.06 -7.71 2.24
N ARG A 95 -6.45 -7.43 3.48
CA ARG A 95 -6.72 -6.08 3.94
C ARG A 95 -5.41 -5.48 4.46
N PHE A 96 -5.10 -4.26 4.03
CA PHE A 96 -4.03 -3.47 4.62
C PHE A 96 -4.60 -2.21 5.24
N ASP A 97 -4.40 -2.07 6.56
CA ASP A 97 -4.68 -0.84 7.27
C ASP A 97 -3.47 0.08 7.15
N LEU A 98 -3.74 1.28 6.64
CA LEU A 98 -2.79 2.37 6.43
C LEU A 98 -2.98 3.41 7.55
N SER A 99 -1.90 3.85 8.17
CA SER A 99 -1.95 4.99 9.08
C SER A 99 -0.74 5.91 8.91
N TRP A 100 -1.02 7.21 8.95
CA TRP A 100 -0.02 8.27 8.89
C TRP A 100 -0.58 9.50 9.61
N SER A 101 0.25 10.20 10.39
CA SER A 101 -0.22 11.33 11.22
C SER A 101 -1.47 10.93 12.04
N SER A 102 -2.59 11.64 11.88
CA SER A 102 -3.90 11.31 12.46
C SER A 102 -4.86 10.59 11.49
N GLN A 103 -4.39 10.22 10.30
CA GLN A 103 -5.19 9.63 9.24
C GLN A 103 -5.15 8.09 9.29
N HIS A 104 -6.26 7.50 8.88
CA HIS A 104 -6.43 6.06 8.75
C HIS A 104 -7.22 5.74 7.49
N ALA A 105 -6.81 4.70 6.78
CA ALA A 105 -7.53 4.16 5.64
C ALA A 105 -7.25 2.67 5.48
N ALA A 106 -8.08 1.96 4.72
CA ALA A 106 -7.85 0.55 4.40
C ALA A 106 -7.87 0.31 2.89
N VAL A 107 -6.99 -0.56 2.40
CA VAL A 107 -7.02 -1.06 1.00
C VAL A 107 -7.15 -2.57 1.00
N TYR A 108 -7.68 -3.10 -0.10
CA TYR A 108 -7.86 -4.54 -0.29
C TYR A 108 -7.12 -4.96 -1.55
N LEU A 109 -6.21 -5.93 -1.42
CA LEU A 109 -5.35 -6.40 -2.51
C LEU A 109 -5.40 -7.91 -2.60
N VAL A 110 -5.37 -8.44 -3.82
CA VAL A 110 -5.30 -9.88 -4.06
C VAL A 110 -3.86 -10.26 -4.40
N TYR A 111 -3.32 -11.23 -3.66
CA TYR A 111 -2.02 -11.85 -3.91
C TYR A 111 -2.22 -13.28 -4.44
N GLN A 112 -1.39 -13.67 -5.41
CA GLN A 112 -1.42 -14.97 -6.07
C GLN A 112 -0.27 -15.88 -5.63
#